data_AF-C2G1D6-F1
#
_entry.id   AF-C2G1D6-F1
#
_cell.length_a   1.000
_cell.length_b   1.000
_cell.length_c   1.000
_cell.angle_alpha   90.00
_cell.angle_beta   90.00
_cell.angle_gamma   90.00
#
_symmetry.space_group_name_H-M   'P 1'
#
loop_
_entity.id
_entity.type
_entity.pdbx_description
1 polymer ?
#
loop_
_entity_poly.entity_id
_entity_poly.type
_entity_poly.pdbx_seq_one_letter_code
_entity_poly.pdbx_strand_id
1 'polypeptide(L)'
;MKRYNYTKSLLFACATALLLSTFSACKKDEKTPDPQIELQLPSQLSLLYGEEKDLTLPGSLAEHGDVSLRLEFAETENITISGTTKLHDKLSQAFTIQKKQNKIHINSNVLYPNGVVSLTNGIKIPDTYKVTVVATAANGTVVGRQTVGIKVSPAKVSIKGVQNNGETPFSYVLYNDKGASFELDALKTPTNGTSWFLPKPADGDTAVSIDGNQIKFAATAGDPQKQAEKK
;
A
#
# COMPACT_ATOMS: atom_id res chain seq x y z
N MET A 1 95.41 -45.47 -44.06
CA MET A 1 95.67 -45.87 -42.65
C MET A 1 94.43 -45.53 -41.82
N LYS A 2 94.06 -46.36 -40.81
CA LYS A 2 93.06 -46.16 -39.72
C LYS A 2 92.68 -44.68 -39.40
N ARG A 3 91.45 -44.24 -39.06
CA ARG A 3 90.11 -44.81 -38.66
C ARG A 3 89.00 -43.79 -39.09
N TYR A 4 87.81 -44.17 -39.58
CA TYR A 4 86.53 -44.44 -38.86
C TYR A 4 86.08 -43.38 -37.81
N ASN A 5 84.81 -42.93 -37.69
CA ASN A 5 83.63 -42.91 -38.59
C ASN A 5 82.42 -42.19 -37.92
N TYR A 6 81.41 -41.69 -38.69
CA TYR A 6 80.01 -41.36 -38.28
C TYR A 6 79.81 -40.29 -37.14
N THR A 7 78.71 -39.55 -36.94
CA THR A 7 77.40 -39.26 -37.60
C THR A 7 76.92 -37.86 -37.08
N LYS A 8 75.78 -37.23 -37.41
CA LYS A 8 74.53 -37.59 -38.11
C LYS A 8 73.90 -36.35 -38.76
N SER A 9 73.24 -36.52 -39.90
CA SER A 9 72.29 -35.60 -40.55
C SER A 9 70.99 -35.40 -39.74
N LEU A 10 70.37 -34.21 -39.83
CA LEU A 10 68.95 -33.92 -40.21
C LEU A 10 68.74 -32.39 -40.14
N LEU A 11 68.29 -31.71 -41.23
CA LEU A 11 66.91 -31.27 -41.51
C LEU A 11 66.32 -30.27 -40.48
N PHE A 12 65.59 -29.20 -40.84
CA PHE A 12 64.95 -28.81 -42.11
C PHE A 12 64.82 -27.28 -42.16
N ALA A 13 64.88 -26.66 -43.34
CA ALA A 13 64.55 -25.24 -43.53
C ALA A 13 63.16 -25.10 -44.19
N CYS A 14 62.22 -24.36 -43.57
CA CYS A 14 61.07 -23.70 -44.20
C CYS A 14 60.24 -22.88 -43.20
N ALA A 15 59.30 -22.08 -43.73
CA ALA A 15 58.22 -21.38 -43.01
C ALA A 15 58.57 -20.13 -42.19
N THR A 16 59.33 -19.19 -42.78
CA THR A 16 59.11 -17.76 -42.51
C THR A 16 57.78 -17.30 -43.12
N ALA A 17 56.66 -17.48 -42.41
CA ALA A 17 55.41 -16.71 -42.54
C ALA A 17 54.29 -17.35 -41.69
N LEU A 18 53.97 -16.76 -40.52
CA LEU A 18 52.66 -16.74 -39.83
C LEU A 18 52.85 -16.27 -38.37
N LEU A 19 53.23 -15.01 -38.20
CA LEU A 19 53.21 -14.30 -36.91
C LEU A 19 52.36 -13.02 -37.02
N LEU A 20 51.15 -13.19 -37.54
CA LEU A 20 50.14 -12.13 -37.64
C LEU A 20 48.75 -12.66 -37.27
N SER A 21 48.00 -11.82 -36.55
CA SER A 21 46.54 -11.87 -36.35
C SER A 21 45.91 -13.13 -35.75
N THR A 22 46.04 -13.30 -34.43
CA THR A 22 44.90 -13.64 -33.55
C THR A 22 44.91 -12.80 -32.27
N PHE A 23 44.89 -11.47 -32.40
CA PHE A 23 44.19 -10.68 -31.39
C PHE A 23 42.71 -11.04 -31.49
N SER A 24 42.29 -12.06 -30.73
CA SER A 24 40.89 -12.20 -30.36
C SER A 24 40.53 -10.98 -29.54
N ALA A 25 40.11 -9.93 -30.23
CA ALA A 25 39.36 -8.86 -29.63
C ALA A 25 38.11 -9.50 -29.04
N CYS A 26 38.17 -9.84 -27.75
CA CYS A 26 36.98 -9.94 -26.94
C CYS A 26 36.26 -8.61 -27.12
N LYS A 27 35.29 -8.59 -28.04
CA LYS A 27 34.13 -7.73 -27.92
C LYS A 27 33.51 -8.13 -26.60
N LYS A 28 33.96 -7.46 -25.54
CA LYS A 28 33.21 -7.34 -24.31
C LYS A 28 31.93 -6.68 -24.80
N ASP A 29 30.88 -7.49 -24.95
CA ASP A 29 29.58 -6.95 -25.33
C ASP A 29 29.24 -5.93 -24.25
N GLU A 30 29.41 -4.65 -24.61
CA GLU A 30 28.81 -3.57 -23.87
C GLU A 30 27.32 -3.81 -24.02
N LYS A 31 26.75 -4.51 -23.03
CA LYS A 31 25.33 -4.48 -22.78
C LYS A 31 24.94 -3.01 -22.82
N THR A 32 24.27 -2.61 -23.89
CA THR A 32 23.53 -1.36 -23.95
C THR A 32 22.73 -1.30 -22.65
N PRO A 33 22.83 -0.23 -21.86
CA PRO A 33 22.15 -0.17 -20.57
C PRO A 33 20.68 -0.54 -20.76
N ASP A 34 20.24 -1.61 -20.08
CA ASP A 34 18.87 -2.09 -20.18
C ASP A 34 17.94 -0.90 -19.89
N PRO A 35 17.01 -0.53 -20.82
CA PRO A 35 16.34 0.77 -20.76
C PRO A 35 15.52 0.91 -19.49
N GLN A 36 15.90 1.87 -18.64
CA GLN A 36 15.27 2.07 -17.35
C GLN A 36 14.02 2.96 -17.51
N ILE A 37 12.84 2.35 -17.37
CA ILE A 37 11.54 2.99 -17.42
C ILE A 37 11.28 3.67 -16.07
N GLU A 38 11.23 5.00 -16.08
CA GLU A 38 10.70 5.77 -14.95
C GLU A 38 9.17 5.62 -14.92
N LEU A 39 8.62 5.07 -13.83
CA LEU A 39 7.19 4.81 -13.70
C LEU A 39 6.36 6.05 -13.33
N GLN A 40 7.02 7.18 -13.04
CA GLN A 40 6.41 8.49 -12.76
C GLN A 40 5.32 8.47 -11.66
N LEU A 41 5.38 7.50 -10.75
CA LEU A 41 4.43 7.40 -9.64
C LEU A 41 4.77 8.45 -8.57
N PRO A 42 3.80 8.90 -7.76
CA PRO A 42 4.11 9.71 -6.59
C PRO A 42 4.93 8.89 -5.59
N SER A 43 5.86 9.53 -4.86
CA SER A 43 6.59 8.86 -3.76
C SER A 43 5.68 8.53 -2.57
N GLN A 44 4.62 9.33 -2.38
CA GLN A 44 3.59 9.09 -1.37
C GLN A 44 2.19 9.41 -1.90
N LEU A 45 1.21 8.57 -1.54
CA LEU A 45 -0.20 8.77 -1.80
C LEU A 45 -0.97 8.78 -0.47
N SER A 46 -1.69 9.87 -0.20
CA SER A 46 -2.66 9.94 0.89
C SER A 46 -4.07 9.64 0.37
N LEU A 47 -4.82 8.85 1.13
CA LEU A 47 -6.19 8.42 0.88
C LEU A 47 -7.01 8.56 2.17
N LEU A 48 -8.28 8.93 2.05
CA LEU A 48 -9.25 8.67 3.11
C LEU A 48 -9.75 7.22 3.00
N TYR A 49 -9.99 6.56 4.13
CA TYR A 49 -10.75 5.31 4.14
C TYR A 49 -12.12 5.56 3.50
N GLY A 50 -12.47 4.78 2.47
CA GLY A 50 -13.62 5.04 1.59
C GLY A 50 -13.25 5.43 0.16
N GLU A 51 -12.11 6.10 -0.03
CA GLU A 51 -11.65 6.65 -1.32
C GLU A 51 -11.19 5.56 -2.31
N GLU A 52 -11.63 5.71 -3.56
CA GLU A 52 -11.05 5.03 -4.72
C GLU A 52 -10.21 6.00 -5.54
N LYS A 53 -9.07 5.55 -6.07
CA LYS A 53 -8.11 6.40 -6.77
C LYS A 53 -7.35 5.66 -7.84
N ASP A 54 -7.09 6.33 -8.94
CA ASP A 54 -6.24 5.81 -10.01
C ASP A 54 -4.89 6.53 -10.03
N LEU A 55 -3.82 5.75 -10.19
CA LEU A 55 -2.49 6.25 -10.57
C LEU A 55 -2.26 5.95 -12.05
N THR A 56 -2.07 6.98 -12.87
CA THR A 56 -1.72 6.83 -14.28
C THR A 56 -0.30 6.25 -14.41
N LEU A 57 -0.14 5.30 -15.31
CA LEU A 57 1.14 4.73 -15.72
C LEU A 57 1.62 5.42 -17.01
N PRO A 58 2.94 5.65 -17.19
CA PRO A 58 3.46 6.41 -18.30
C PRO A 58 3.26 5.68 -19.64
N GLY A 59 2.96 6.44 -20.70
CA GLY A 59 2.75 5.91 -22.05
C GLY A 59 3.97 5.18 -22.62
N SER A 60 5.18 5.55 -22.20
CA SER A 60 6.44 4.91 -22.59
C SER A 60 6.49 3.41 -22.25
N LEU A 61 5.70 2.90 -21.31
CA LEU A 61 5.55 1.46 -21.07
C LEU A 61 5.13 0.67 -22.31
N ALA A 62 4.41 1.29 -23.26
CA ALA A 62 4.04 0.69 -24.54
C ALA A 62 5.17 0.78 -25.59
N GLU A 63 6.09 1.73 -25.45
CA GLU A 63 7.23 1.95 -26.36
C GLU A 63 8.35 0.92 -26.13
N HIS A 64 8.42 0.34 -24.93
CA HIS A 64 9.40 -0.70 -24.55
C HIS A 64 8.95 -2.14 -24.88
N GLY A 65 7.93 -2.31 -25.72
CA GLY A 65 7.42 -3.61 -26.16
C GLY A 65 6.55 -4.30 -25.10
N ASP A 66 6.56 -5.65 -25.08
CA ASP A 66 5.76 -6.41 -24.11
C ASP A 66 6.36 -6.34 -22.70
N VAL A 67 5.98 -5.26 -22.00
CA VAL A 67 6.23 -5.08 -20.57
C VAL A 67 5.11 -5.73 -19.75
N SER A 68 5.53 -6.48 -18.74
CA SER A 68 4.67 -7.06 -17.70
C SER A 68 4.85 -6.26 -16.40
N LEU A 69 3.72 -5.97 -15.74
CA LEU A 69 3.69 -5.20 -14.50
C LEU A 69 3.24 -6.10 -13.35
N ARG A 70 3.87 -5.95 -12.19
CA ARG A 70 3.50 -6.63 -10.95
C ARG A 70 3.66 -5.71 -9.75
N LEU A 71 2.93 -6.04 -8.68
CA LEU A 71 2.98 -5.34 -7.40
C LEU A 71 3.73 -6.22 -6.38
N GLU A 72 4.61 -5.60 -5.59
CA GLU A 72 5.27 -6.24 -4.44
C GLU A 72 4.91 -5.47 -3.17
N PHE A 73 4.70 -6.19 -2.07
CA PHE A 73 4.37 -5.62 -0.75
C PHE A 73 5.45 -5.90 0.29
N ALA A 74 6.63 -6.40 -0.13
CA ALA A 74 7.69 -6.90 0.74
C ALA A 74 8.26 -5.85 1.71
N GLU A 75 8.20 -4.56 1.37
CA GLU A 75 8.58 -3.47 2.27
C GLU A 75 7.49 -3.10 3.30
N THR A 76 6.33 -3.76 3.29
CA THR A 76 5.29 -3.67 4.33
C THR A 76 5.31 -4.92 5.19
N GLU A 77 5.28 -4.77 6.52
CA GLU A 77 5.20 -5.91 7.43
C GLU A 77 3.91 -6.73 7.21
N ASN A 78 4.04 -8.05 7.05
CA ASN A 78 2.91 -8.92 6.70
C ASN A 78 2.19 -9.48 7.94
N ILE A 79 1.63 -8.59 8.76
CA ILE A 79 0.89 -8.93 9.98
C ILE A 79 -0.38 -9.76 9.69
N THR A 80 -0.78 -10.61 10.64
CA THR A 80 -2.10 -11.25 10.64
C THR A 80 -3.16 -10.26 11.09
N ILE A 81 -4.19 -10.06 10.27
CA ILE A 81 -5.32 -9.16 10.57
C ILE A 81 -6.39 -9.91 11.36
N SER A 82 -6.88 -11.02 10.83
CA SER A 82 -7.95 -11.82 11.44
C SER A 82 -7.93 -13.26 10.92
N GLY A 83 -7.93 -14.23 11.83
CA GLY A 83 -7.86 -15.66 11.49
C GLY A 83 -6.65 -15.96 10.61
N THR A 84 -6.89 -16.40 9.37
CA THR A 84 -5.85 -16.66 8.35
C THR A 84 -5.52 -15.47 7.46
N THR A 85 -6.30 -14.38 7.49
CA THR A 85 -6.13 -13.21 6.62
C THR A 85 -4.96 -12.35 7.09
N LYS A 86 -4.04 -12.05 6.17
CA LYS A 86 -2.89 -11.18 6.40
C LYS A 86 -3.01 -9.83 5.71
N LEU A 87 -2.18 -8.87 6.11
CA LEU A 87 -2.16 -7.54 5.52
C LEU A 87 -1.80 -7.56 4.02
N HIS A 88 -0.89 -8.44 3.58
CA HIS A 88 -0.57 -8.58 2.15
C HIS A 88 -1.76 -9.08 1.32
N ASP A 89 -2.69 -9.85 1.89
CA ASP A 89 -3.92 -10.25 1.19
C ASP A 89 -4.83 -9.04 0.96
N LYS A 90 -4.92 -8.14 1.95
CA LYS A 90 -5.66 -6.87 1.85
C LYS A 90 -5.01 -5.89 0.88
N LEU A 91 -3.69 -5.80 0.86
CA LEU A 91 -2.98 -5.02 -0.15
C LEU A 91 -3.17 -5.59 -1.56
N SER A 92 -3.15 -6.92 -1.71
CA SER A 92 -3.43 -7.58 -2.99
C SER A 92 -4.88 -7.35 -3.47
N GLN A 93 -5.84 -7.25 -2.55
CA GLN A 93 -7.24 -6.91 -2.85
C GLN A 93 -7.44 -5.43 -3.21
N ALA A 94 -6.66 -4.52 -2.60
CA ALA A 94 -6.84 -3.08 -2.77
C ALA A 94 -6.29 -2.53 -4.09
N PHE A 95 -5.27 -3.16 -4.69
CA PHE A 95 -4.56 -2.62 -5.85
C PHE A 95 -4.78 -3.51 -7.09
N THR A 96 -5.24 -2.90 -8.19
CA THR A 96 -5.48 -3.59 -9.48
C THR A 96 -4.76 -2.88 -10.62
N ILE A 97 -3.88 -3.59 -11.33
CA ILE A 97 -3.25 -3.08 -12.57
C ILE A 97 -4.27 -3.21 -13.71
N GLN A 98 -4.70 -2.07 -14.25
CA GLN A 98 -5.63 -1.99 -15.38
C GLN A 98 -4.85 -1.72 -16.68
N LYS A 99 -4.23 -2.78 -17.25
CA LYS A 99 -3.34 -2.67 -18.43
C LYS A 99 -4.00 -2.00 -19.65
N LYS A 100 -5.31 -2.18 -19.87
CA LYS A 100 -6.03 -1.52 -20.99
C LYS A 100 -6.20 -0.01 -20.82
N GLN A 101 -6.09 0.50 -19.60
CA GLN A 101 -6.29 1.90 -19.24
C GLN A 101 -4.98 2.57 -18.80
N ASN A 102 -3.84 1.87 -18.88
CA ASN A 102 -2.53 2.31 -18.35
C ASN A 102 -2.66 2.97 -16.96
N LYS A 103 -3.29 2.29 -16.01
CA LYS A 103 -3.41 2.79 -14.64
C LYS A 103 -3.37 1.68 -13.59
N ILE A 104 -3.02 2.06 -12.37
CA ILE A 104 -3.20 1.24 -11.17
C ILE A 104 -4.39 1.82 -10.42
N HIS A 105 -5.46 1.04 -10.31
CA HIS A 105 -6.62 1.38 -9.51
C HIS A 105 -6.39 0.95 -8.06
N ILE A 106 -6.82 1.79 -7.12
CA ILE A 106 -6.61 1.64 -5.68
C ILE A 106 -7.96 1.82 -4.99
N ASN A 107 -8.38 0.83 -4.21
CA ASN A 107 -9.60 0.86 -3.42
C ASN A 107 -9.26 0.81 -1.93
N SER A 108 -9.41 1.93 -1.21
CA SER A 108 -9.04 2.00 0.21
C SER A 108 -10.05 1.31 1.14
N ASN A 109 -11.25 0.95 0.68
CA ASN A 109 -12.30 0.32 1.49
C ASN A 109 -11.88 -1.01 2.12
N VAL A 110 -10.93 -1.72 1.51
CA VAL A 110 -10.40 -3.00 2.01
C VAL A 110 -9.09 -2.85 2.79
N LEU A 111 -8.59 -1.62 2.98
CA LEU A 111 -7.38 -1.30 3.75
C LEU A 111 -7.75 -0.67 5.09
N TYR A 112 -7.13 -1.13 6.16
CA TYR A 112 -7.26 -0.47 7.46
C TYR A 112 -6.57 0.90 7.44
N PRO A 113 -7.07 1.91 8.18
CA PRO A 113 -6.31 3.13 8.42
C PRO A 113 -4.95 2.82 9.05
N ASN A 114 -3.90 3.53 8.66
CA ASN A 114 -2.54 3.26 9.14
C ASN A 114 -2.38 3.62 10.62
N GLY A 115 -1.46 2.91 11.30
CA GLY A 115 -1.07 3.21 12.68
C GLY A 115 -2.08 2.81 13.77
N VAL A 116 -3.30 2.38 13.41
CA VAL A 116 -4.32 1.98 14.38
C VAL A 116 -3.97 0.68 15.09
N VAL A 117 -4.33 0.57 16.37
CA VAL A 117 -4.18 -0.67 17.15
C VAL A 117 -5.52 -1.39 17.18
N SER A 118 -5.51 -2.68 16.86
CA SER A 118 -6.69 -3.53 16.92
C SER A 118 -7.14 -3.76 18.37
N LEU A 119 -8.41 -3.45 18.66
CA LEU A 119 -9.01 -3.68 19.98
C LEU A 119 -9.22 -5.16 20.31
N THR A 120 -9.17 -6.07 19.32
CA THR A 120 -9.47 -7.50 19.50
C THR A 120 -8.23 -8.36 19.73
N ASN A 121 -7.06 -7.93 19.24
CA ASN A 121 -5.81 -8.71 19.34
C ASN A 121 -4.55 -7.86 19.61
N GLY A 122 -4.69 -6.55 19.82
CA GLY A 122 -3.57 -5.65 20.15
C GLY A 122 -2.57 -5.39 19.04
N ILE A 123 -2.77 -5.95 17.84
CA ILE A 123 -1.85 -5.79 16.71
C ILE A 123 -1.98 -4.36 16.16
N LYS A 124 -0.84 -3.67 16.01
CA LYS A 124 -0.76 -2.37 15.36
C LYS A 124 -0.65 -2.52 13.84
N ILE A 125 -1.50 -1.83 13.09
CA ILE A 125 -1.37 -1.67 11.64
C ILE A 125 -0.13 -0.82 11.33
N PRO A 126 0.73 -1.18 10.36
CA PRO A 126 1.90 -0.39 9.98
C PRO A 126 1.56 1.08 9.72
N ASP A 127 2.46 1.99 10.12
CA ASP A 127 2.24 3.43 10.00
C ASP A 127 2.17 3.92 8.54
N THR A 128 2.69 3.14 7.59
CA THR A 128 2.61 3.38 6.14
C THR A 128 2.58 2.01 5.44
N TYR A 129 1.80 1.86 4.38
CA TYR A 129 1.97 0.70 3.49
C TYR A 129 2.91 1.07 2.34
N LYS A 130 3.86 0.21 2.01
CA LYS A 130 4.74 0.38 0.86
C LYS A 130 4.35 -0.60 -0.24
N VAL A 131 4.03 -0.06 -1.40
CA VAL A 131 3.67 -0.82 -2.61
C VAL A 131 4.71 -0.55 -3.69
N THR A 132 5.45 -1.58 -4.06
CA THR A 132 6.47 -1.49 -5.13
C THR A 132 5.86 -1.96 -6.44
N VAL A 133 5.82 -1.07 -7.43
CA VAL A 133 5.47 -1.42 -8.81
C VAL A 133 6.74 -1.84 -9.52
N VAL A 134 6.72 -3.01 -10.15
CA VAL A 134 7.84 -3.55 -10.93
C VAL A 134 7.40 -3.80 -12.35
N ALA A 135 8.16 -3.25 -13.29
CA ALA A 135 8.07 -3.48 -14.72
C ALA A 135 9.17 -4.43 -15.17
N THR A 136 8.77 -5.50 -15.84
CA THR A 136 9.65 -6.56 -16.33
C THR A 136 9.43 -6.73 -17.84
N ALA A 137 10.51 -6.65 -18.62
CA ALA A 137 10.47 -6.89 -20.06
C ALA A 137 10.28 -8.38 -20.36
N ALA A 138 9.92 -8.72 -21.61
CA ALA A 138 9.65 -10.09 -22.04
C ALA A 138 10.81 -11.10 -21.80
N ASN A 139 12.06 -10.63 -21.66
CA ASN A 139 13.24 -11.45 -21.33
C ASN A 139 13.43 -11.70 -19.82
N GLY A 140 12.55 -11.20 -18.95
CA GLY A 140 12.64 -11.32 -17.50
C GLY A 140 13.48 -10.23 -16.81
N THR A 141 14.13 -9.33 -17.56
CA THR A 141 14.87 -8.20 -16.97
C THR A 141 13.90 -7.19 -16.35
N VAL A 142 14.19 -6.75 -15.12
CA VAL A 142 13.50 -5.62 -14.49
C VAL A 142 13.95 -4.34 -15.18
N VAL A 143 13.02 -3.71 -15.91
CA VAL A 143 13.23 -2.45 -16.63
C VAL A 143 12.68 -1.23 -15.88
N GLY A 144 11.83 -1.42 -14.88
CA GLY A 144 11.38 -0.33 -14.01
C GLY A 144 11.02 -0.83 -12.62
N ARG A 145 11.30 -0.02 -11.59
CA ARG A 145 10.89 -0.29 -10.21
C ARG A 145 10.68 1.02 -9.47
N GLN A 146 9.53 1.18 -8.82
CA GLN A 146 9.25 2.33 -7.97
C GLN A 146 8.35 1.95 -6.79
N THR A 147 8.72 2.35 -5.57
CA THR A 147 7.92 2.16 -4.36
C THR A 147 7.12 3.42 -4.05
N VAL A 148 5.81 3.24 -3.82
CA VAL A 148 4.88 4.28 -3.36
C VAL A 148 4.55 4.02 -1.89
N GLY A 149 4.69 5.04 -1.04
CA GLY A 149 4.17 5.04 0.33
C GLY A 149 2.69 5.40 0.36
N ILE A 150 1.84 4.55 0.93
CA ILE A 150 0.39 4.73 1.02
C ILE A 150 0.04 5.06 2.46
N LYS A 151 -0.68 6.18 2.64
CA LYS A 151 -1.25 6.63 3.92
C LYS A 151 -2.77 6.64 3.81
N VAL A 152 -3.43 5.67 4.45
CA VAL A 152 -4.88 5.63 4.63
C VAL A 152 -5.22 6.28 5.98
N SER A 153 -5.90 7.41 5.94
CA SER A 153 -6.43 8.08 7.14
C SER A 153 -7.85 7.61 7.46
N PRO A 154 -8.28 7.61 8.74
CA PRO A 154 -9.65 7.28 9.11
C PRO A 154 -10.68 8.15 8.40
N ALA A 155 -11.82 7.56 8.06
CA ALA A 155 -13.00 8.30 7.62
C ALA A 155 -13.57 9.18 8.75
N LYS A 156 -14.40 10.16 8.38
CA LYS A 156 -15.12 11.00 9.35
C LYS A 156 -16.53 10.47 9.57
N VAL A 157 -16.97 10.55 10.81
CA VAL A 157 -18.35 10.31 11.23
C VAL A 157 -18.96 11.66 11.62
N SER A 158 -20.24 11.87 11.33
CA SER A 158 -21.02 13.01 11.81
C SER A 158 -22.31 12.56 12.48
N ILE A 159 -22.99 13.51 13.14
CA ILE A 159 -24.38 13.35 13.56
C ILE A 159 -25.26 13.92 12.45
N LYS A 160 -26.22 13.12 11.99
CA LYS A 160 -27.14 13.46 10.90
C LYS A 160 -27.95 14.71 11.26
N GLY A 161 -28.03 15.65 10.31
CA GLY A 161 -28.77 16.91 10.50
C GLY A 161 -28.02 18.00 11.28
N VAL A 162 -26.81 17.74 11.79
CA VAL A 162 -25.99 18.74 12.49
C VAL A 162 -24.80 19.17 11.65
N GLN A 163 -24.66 20.47 11.41
CA GLN A 163 -23.46 21.02 10.81
C GLN A 163 -22.34 21.06 11.85
N ASN A 164 -21.16 20.55 11.49
CA ASN A 164 -20.00 20.53 12.38
C ASN A 164 -19.25 21.86 12.31
N ASN A 165 -19.93 22.94 12.72
CA ASN A 165 -19.48 24.34 12.63
C ASN A 165 -18.91 24.91 13.94
N GLY A 166 -18.78 24.08 14.99
CA GLY A 166 -18.26 24.47 16.30
C GLY A 166 -19.32 24.77 17.36
N GLU A 167 -20.58 24.95 16.96
CA GLU A 167 -21.71 25.03 17.89
C GLU A 167 -22.22 23.62 18.18
N THR A 168 -22.06 23.12 19.41
CA THR A 168 -22.58 21.82 19.85
C THR A 168 -24.04 21.95 20.28
N PRO A 169 -25.04 21.50 19.49
CA PRO A 169 -26.47 21.67 19.83
C PRO A 169 -26.93 20.72 20.95
N PHE A 170 -26.03 19.82 21.38
CA PHE A 170 -26.33 18.64 22.19
C PHE A 170 -26.40 18.94 23.69
N SER A 171 -25.77 20.01 24.16
CA SER A 171 -25.55 20.29 25.58
C SER A 171 -26.84 20.36 26.40
N TYR A 172 -27.91 20.93 25.82
CA TYR A 172 -29.22 21.06 26.48
C TYR A 172 -30.08 19.80 26.43
N VAL A 173 -29.77 18.86 25.53
CA VAL A 173 -30.59 17.67 25.30
C VAL A 173 -30.57 16.75 26.53
N LEU A 174 -29.41 16.65 27.20
CA LEU A 174 -29.23 15.86 28.44
C LEU A 174 -30.08 16.34 29.64
N TYR A 175 -30.60 17.57 29.61
CA TYR A 175 -31.38 18.14 30.72
C TYR A 175 -32.89 18.19 30.42
N ASN A 176 -33.25 18.29 29.14
CA ASN A 176 -34.63 18.53 28.70
C ASN A 176 -35.30 17.32 28.02
N ASP A 177 -34.55 16.45 27.34
CA ASP A 177 -35.13 15.37 26.53
C ASP A 177 -34.70 13.98 27.04
N LYS A 178 -35.61 13.31 27.76
CA LYS A 178 -35.34 12.02 28.39
C LYS A 178 -35.30 10.90 27.35
N GLY A 179 -34.13 10.26 27.20
CA GLY A 179 -33.96 9.15 26.26
C GLY A 179 -33.59 9.59 24.83
N ALA A 180 -33.03 10.79 24.69
CA ALA A 180 -32.63 11.34 23.40
C ALA A 180 -31.70 10.40 22.60
N SER A 181 -31.86 10.43 21.28
CA SER A 181 -31.16 9.59 20.32
C SER A 181 -30.64 10.42 19.16
N PHE A 182 -29.39 10.17 18.74
CA PHE A 182 -28.74 10.84 17.62
C PHE A 182 -28.27 9.82 16.59
N GLU A 183 -28.72 9.99 15.34
CA GLU A 183 -28.33 9.14 14.23
C GLU A 183 -26.93 9.53 13.71
N LEU A 184 -26.03 8.55 13.63
CA LEU A 184 -24.69 8.68 13.06
C LEU A 184 -24.72 8.49 11.53
N ASP A 185 -23.98 9.35 10.85
CA ASP A 185 -23.75 9.31 9.41
C ASP A 185 -22.26 9.08 9.14
N ALA A 186 -21.95 8.08 8.31
CA ALA A 186 -20.59 7.73 7.90
C ALA A 186 -20.06 8.56 6.71
N LEU A 187 -20.79 9.59 6.29
CA LEU A 187 -20.37 10.60 5.30
C LEU A 187 -19.84 9.99 3.99
N LYS A 188 -20.70 9.24 3.29
CA LYS A 188 -20.40 8.51 2.04
C LYS A 188 -19.35 7.38 2.16
N THR A 189 -18.83 7.10 3.35
CA THR A 189 -17.98 5.91 3.59
C THR A 189 -18.83 4.65 3.50
N PRO A 190 -18.44 3.62 2.73
CA PRO A 190 -19.10 2.32 2.74
C PRO A 190 -19.05 1.66 4.12
N THR A 191 -20.21 1.25 4.64
CA THR A 191 -20.36 0.64 5.97
C THR A 191 -20.63 -0.88 5.93
N ASN A 192 -20.60 -1.51 4.76
CA ASN A 192 -20.89 -2.93 4.59
C ASN A 192 -19.89 -3.79 5.40
N GLY A 193 -20.42 -4.63 6.30
CA GLY A 193 -19.59 -5.47 7.18
C GLY A 193 -18.90 -4.72 8.33
N THR A 194 -19.21 -3.44 8.55
CA THR A 194 -18.76 -2.67 9.71
C THR A 194 -19.82 -2.68 10.82
N SER A 195 -19.40 -2.44 12.06
CA SER A 195 -20.29 -2.21 13.20
C SER A 195 -19.92 -0.92 13.91
N TRP A 196 -20.93 -0.21 14.40
CA TRP A 196 -20.73 0.92 15.29
C TRP A 196 -20.38 0.42 16.68
N PHE A 197 -19.38 1.04 17.30
CA PHE A 197 -18.89 0.66 18.62
C PHE A 197 -18.65 1.90 19.48
N LEU A 198 -19.17 1.87 20.70
CA LEU A 198 -18.90 2.85 21.74
C LEU A 198 -18.13 2.13 22.87
N PRO A 199 -16.87 2.51 23.16
CA PRO A 199 -16.15 1.96 24.30
C PRO A 199 -16.92 2.22 25.60
N LYS A 200 -17.13 1.19 26.42
CA LYS A 200 -17.74 1.37 27.74
C LYS A 200 -16.70 1.97 28.71
N PRO A 201 -17.09 2.92 29.57
CA PRO A 201 -16.23 3.36 30.68
C PRO A 201 -15.96 2.20 31.64
N ALA A 202 -14.82 2.25 32.34
CA ALA A 202 -14.39 1.20 33.26
C ALA A 202 -15.38 0.97 34.41
N ASP A 203 -16.08 2.02 34.81
CA ASP A 203 -16.96 2.05 35.99
C ASP A 203 -18.36 1.45 35.71
N GLY A 204 -18.60 0.97 34.48
CA GLY A 204 -19.83 0.26 34.09
C GLY A 204 -21.07 1.12 33.90
N ASP A 205 -21.04 2.39 34.30
CA ASP A 205 -22.17 3.32 34.17
C ASP A 205 -22.44 3.67 32.70
N THR A 206 -23.67 3.43 32.24
CA THR A 206 -24.08 3.49 30.83
C THR A 206 -25.12 4.57 30.58
N ALA A 207 -24.80 5.79 31.02
CA ALA A 207 -25.52 7.01 30.64
C ALA A 207 -25.60 7.22 29.11
N VAL A 208 -24.68 6.60 28.35
CA VAL A 208 -24.66 6.58 26.88
C VAL A 208 -24.51 5.15 26.37
N SER A 209 -25.21 4.82 25.30
CA SER A 209 -25.18 3.53 24.61
C SER A 209 -25.21 3.70 23.09
N ILE A 210 -24.94 2.63 22.35
CA ILE A 210 -25.04 2.61 20.89
C ILE A 210 -25.93 1.45 20.44
N ASP A 211 -26.86 1.72 19.53
CA ASP A 211 -27.81 0.76 18.99
C ASP A 211 -28.01 1.04 17.49
N GLY A 212 -27.66 0.06 16.65
CA GLY A 212 -27.51 0.29 15.21
C GLY A 212 -26.51 1.42 14.94
N ASN A 213 -26.93 2.45 14.21
CA ASN A 213 -26.18 3.69 14.00
C ASN A 213 -26.61 4.84 14.93
N GLN A 214 -27.31 4.57 16.04
CA GLN A 214 -27.79 5.61 16.95
C GLN A 214 -27.01 5.63 18.27
N ILE A 215 -26.53 6.82 18.65
CA ILE A 215 -26.09 7.09 20.03
C ILE A 215 -27.33 7.43 20.85
N LYS A 216 -27.57 6.66 21.92
CA LYS A 216 -28.74 6.81 22.80
C LYS A 216 -28.31 7.15 24.22
N PHE A 217 -28.91 8.19 24.78
CA PHE A 217 -28.72 8.58 26.17
C PHE A 217 -29.76 7.89 27.07
N ALA A 218 -29.35 7.48 28.27
CA ALA A 218 -30.29 6.93 29.25
C ALA A 218 -31.30 7.99 29.69
N ALA A 219 -32.53 7.60 30.03
CA ALA A 219 -33.54 8.54 30.57
C ALA A 219 -33.18 9.14 31.95
N THR A 220 -32.11 8.62 32.57
CA THR A 220 -31.48 9.06 33.81
C THR A 220 -30.14 9.78 33.58
N ALA A 221 -29.69 9.95 32.33
CA ALA A 221 -28.50 10.74 32.02
C ALA A 221 -28.79 12.24 32.25
N GLY A 222 -27.82 12.98 32.77
CA GLY A 222 -27.98 14.38 33.19
C GLY A 222 -28.24 14.52 34.70
N ASP A 223 -28.31 15.76 35.20
CA ASP A 223 -28.57 16.04 36.62
C ASP A 223 -30.01 15.62 37.02
N PRO A 224 -30.18 14.67 37.97
CA PRO A 224 -31.51 14.27 38.46
C PRO A 224 -32.31 15.42 39.08
N GLN A 225 -31.64 16.47 39.59
CA GLN A 225 -32.29 17.63 40.18
C GLN A 225 -32.65 18.73 39.16
N LYS A 226 -32.21 18.61 37.90
CA LYS A 226 -32.40 19.62 36.83
C LYS A 226 -32.03 21.04 37.26
N GLN A 227 -30.98 21.23 38.05
CA GLN A 227 -30.50 22.57 38.36
C GLN A 227 -29.90 23.18 37.10
N ALA A 228 -30.64 24.09 36.46
CA ALA A 228 -30.12 24.93 35.39
C ALA A 228 -28.89 25.70 35.89
N GLU A 229 -27.93 25.97 34.99
CA GLU A 229 -26.80 26.85 35.29
C GLU A 229 -27.31 28.16 35.91
N LYS A 230 -26.82 28.46 37.12
CA LYS A 230 -27.09 29.75 37.76
C LYS A 230 -26.32 30.81 36.98
N LYS A 231 -27.07 31.74 36.38
CA LYS A 231 -26.55 32.96 35.76
C LYS A 231 -25.75 33.81 36.74
#